data_AF-A0A6L3EN92-F1
#
_entry.id   AF-A0A6L3EN92-F1
#
_cell.length_a   1.000
_cell.length_b   1.000
_cell.length_c   1.000
_cell.angle_alpha   90.00
_cell.angle_beta   90.00
_cell.angle_gamma   90.00
#
_symmetry.space_group_name_H-M   'P 1'
#
loop_
_entity.id
_entity.type
_entity.pdbx_description
1 polymer ?
#
loop_
_entity_poly.entity_id
_entity_poly.type
_entity_poly.pdbx_seq_one_letter_code
_entity_poly.pdbx_strand_id
1 'polypeptide(L)' 'MAKIEIDGRTLEVRDGIMVIQAADEAGIYIPRFCYHDKLSIAANCRMCMVD' A
#
# COMPACT_ATOMS: atom_id res chain seq x y z
N MET A 1 5.44 12.91 8.85
CA MET A 1 4.53 11.81 9.22
C MET A 1 3.16 12.19 8.71
N ALA A 2 2.55 11.34 7.90
CA ALA A 2 1.25 11.55 7.31
C ALA A 2 0.22 10.69 8.04
N LYS A 3 -1.00 11.20 8.17
CA LYS A 3 -2.13 10.46 8.74
C LYS A 3 -3.05 10.04 7.60
N ILE A 4 -3.27 8.74 7.44
CA ILE A 4 -4.14 8.17 6.42
C ILE A 4 -5.21 7.28 7.07
N GLU A 5 -6.27 6.99 6.32
CA GLU A 5 -7.32 6.07 6.73
C GLU A 5 -7.42 4.94 5.70
N ILE A 6 -7.39 3.69 6.16
CA ILE A 6 -7.58 2.49 5.33
C ILE A 6 -8.67 1.64 6.00
N ASP A 7 -9.76 1.36 5.31
CA ASP A 7 -10.91 0.59 5.82
C ASP A 7 -11.44 1.08 7.19
N GLY A 8 -11.51 2.41 7.37
CA GLY A 8 -11.95 3.05 8.62
C GLY A 8 -10.91 3.03 9.75
N ARG A 9 -9.70 2.49 9.49
CA ARG A 9 -8.59 2.47 10.46
C ARG A 9 -7.66 3.62 10.16
N THR A 10 -7.55 4.53 11.11
CA THR A 10 -6.59 5.63 11.05
C THR A 10 -5.17 5.14 11.37
N LEU A 11 -4.22 5.45 10.48
CA LEU A 11 -2.82 5.04 10.58
C LEU A 11 -1.91 6.27 10.48
N GLU A 12 -0.87 6.30 11.31
CA GLU A 12 0.25 7.23 11.16
C GLU A 12 1.37 6.55 10.38
N VAL A 13 1.77 7.16 9.27
CA VAL A 13 2.75 6.58 8.35
C VAL A 13 3.87 7.57 8.04
N ARG A 14 5.02 7.04 7.62
CA ARG A 14 6.15 7.88 7.18
C ARG A 14 5.82 8.59 5.87
N ASP A 15 6.33 9.80 5.71
CA ASP A 15 6.11 10.58 4.48
C ASP A 15 6.78 9.87 3.29
N GLY A 16 6.10 9.85 2.14
CA GLY A 16 6.59 9.20 0.93
C GLY A 16 6.52 7.67 0.93
N ILE A 17 5.89 7.03 1.92
CA ILE A 17 5.57 5.61 1.85
C ILE A 17 4.55 5.32 0.73
N MET A 18 4.64 4.15 0.10
CA MET A 18 3.60 3.71 -0.82
C MET A 18 2.39 3.18 -0.05
N VAL A 19 1.18 3.45 -0.54
CA VAL A 19 -0.08 2.97 0.07
C VAL A 19 -0.07 1.46 0.33
N ILE A 20 0.46 0.68 -0.62
CA ILE A 20 0.54 -0.78 -0.49
C ILE A 20 1.45 -1.24 0.66
N GLN A 21 2.50 -0.48 0.97
CA GLN A 21 3.41 -0.78 2.08
C GLN A 21 2.79 -0.36 3.41
N ALA A 22 2.10 0.78 3.45
CA ALA A 22 1.34 1.19 4.63
C ALA A 22 0.25 0.17 5.00
N ALA A 23 -0.44 -0.37 3.99
CA ALA A 23 -1.42 -1.44 4.18
C ALA A 23 -0.75 -2.72 4.73
N ASP A 24 0.39 -3.13 4.18
CA ASP A 24 1.15 -4.30 4.67
C ASP A 24 1.60 -4.13 6.13
N GLU A 25 2.12 -2.96 6.50
CA GLU A 25 2.52 -2.64 7.88
C GLU A 25 1.33 -2.67 8.85
N ALA A 26 0.13 -2.34 8.38
CA ALA A 26 -1.12 -2.42 9.13
C ALA A 26 -1.79 -3.81 9.12
N GLY A 27 -1.20 -4.80 8.42
CA GLY A 27 -1.75 -6.14 8.26
C GLY A 27 -2.95 -6.23 7.33
N ILE A 28 -3.15 -5.22 6.45
CA ILE A 28 -4.24 -5.14 5.47
C ILE A 28 -3.72 -5.67 4.14
N TYR A 29 -4.26 -6.81 3.70
CA TYR A 29 -3.81 -7.45 2.47
C TYR A 29 -4.44 -6.81 1.23
N ILE A 30 -3.59 -6.26 0.36
CA ILE A 30 -3.98 -5.77 -0.98
C ILE A 30 -3.49 -6.74 -2.04
N PRO A 31 -4.37 -7.37 -2.84
CA PRO A 31 -3.98 -8.29 -3.90
C PRO A 31 -2.99 -7.67 -4.91
N ARG A 32 -1.95 -8.41 -5.26
CA ARG A 32 -0.90 -7.95 -6.18
C ARG A 32 -0.19 -9.11 -6.87
N PHE A 33 0.07 -8.97 -8.16
CA PHE A 33 0.96 -9.89 -8.90
C PHE A 33 2.24 -9.21 -9.37
N CYS A 34 2.15 -7.95 -9.79
CA CYS A 34 3.28 -7.26 -10.43
C CYS A 34 4.12 -6.38 -9.49
N TYR A 35 3.96 -6.54 -8.18
CA TYR A 35 4.65 -5.74 -7.18
C TYR A 35 5.40 -6.64 -6.20
N HIS A 36 6.64 -6.25 -5.91
CA HIS A 36 7.49 -6.81 -4.86
C HIS A 36 8.40 -5.69 -4.35
N ASP A 37 8.66 -5.63 -3.04
CA ASP A 37 9.41 -4.52 -2.39
C ASP A 37 10.84 -4.31 -2.92
N LYS A 38 11.50 -5.41 -3.30
CA LYS A 38 12.86 -5.45 -3.87
C LYS A 38 12.93 -5.33 -5.40
N LEU A 39 11.81 -5.16 -6.10
CA LEU A 39 11.76 -5.06 -7.56
C LEU A 39 11.21 -3.70 -8.01
N SER A 40 11.51 -3.33 -9.25
CA SER A 40 10.94 -2.12 -9.87
C SER A 40 9.41 -2.24 -10.05
N ILE A 41 8.72 -1.11 -10.02
CA ILE A 41 7.26 -1.03 -10.15
C ILE A 41 6.85 -1.26 -11.61
N ALA A 42 6.10 -2.33 -11.87
CA ALA A 42 5.65 -2.68 -13.22
C ALA A 42 4.26 -2.14 -13.61
N ALA A 43 3.35 -1.96 -12.64
CA ALA A 43 2.00 -1.39 -12.81
C ALA A 43 1.08 -2.04 -13.88
N ASN A 44 1.32 -3.30 -14.27
CA ASN A 44 0.54 -4.01 -15.29
C ASN A 44 -0.70 -4.76 -14.76
N CYS A 45 -0.67 -5.30 -13.53
CA CYS A 45 -1.77 -6.18 -13.06
C CYS A 45 -3.01 -5.43 -12.55
N ARG A 46 -2.87 -4.16 -12.14
CA ARG A 46 -3.93 -3.29 -11.58
C ARG A 46 -4.72 -3.86 -10.39
N MET A 47 -4.32 -4.99 -9.82
CA MET A 47 -5.00 -5.61 -8.67
C MET A 47 -4.93 -4.79 -7.38
N CYS A 48 -3.92 -3.92 -7.25
CA CYS A 48 -3.73 -3.07 -6.08
C CYS A 48 -4.46 -1.72 -6.19
N MET A 49 -5.47 -1.63 -7.05
CA MET A 49 -6.32 -0.44 -7.18
C MET A 49 -7.26 -0.33 -5.97
N VAL A 50 -7.30 0.85 -5.35
CA VAL A 50 -8.09 1.18 -4.15
C VAL A 50 -8.70 2.59 -4.31
N ASP A 51 -9.72 2.91 -3.51
CA ASP A 51 -10.41 4.22 -3.44
C ASP A 51 -10.31 4.79 -2.02
#